data_AF-A0A7W0VI26-F1
#
_entry.id   AF-A0A7W0VI26-F1
#
_cell.length_a   1.000
_cell.length_b   1.000
_cell.length_c   1.000
_cell.angle_alpha   90.00
_cell.angle_beta   90.00
_cell.angle_gamma   90.00
#
_symmetry.space_group_name_H-M   'P 1'
#
loop_
_entity.id
_entity.type
_entity.pdbx_description
1 polymer ?
#
loop_
_entity_poly.entity_id
_entity_poly.type
_entity_poly.pdbx_seq_one_letter_code
_entity_poly.pdbx_strand_id
1 'polypeptide(L)'
;MKIKTIVATTTAGLALAAAGITAIASSHREAPMIAEDQSVDNTDVYSFISPTNPDRLVIVANYIPLLLPASGPNFYRFADDARYEVHI
;
A
#
# COMPACT_ATOMS: atom_id res chain seq x y z
N MET A 1 -33.26 -0.48 -27.45
CA MET A 1 -32.63 -1.05 -26.23
C MET A 1 -31.29 -0.41 -25.89
N LYS A 2 -30.32 -0.31 -26.82
CA LYS A 2 -28.96 0.22 -26.54
C LYS A 2 -28.91 1.61 -25.87
N ILE A 3 -29.76 2.56 -26.29
CA ILE A 3 -29.79 3.92 -25.72
C ILE A 3 -30.28 3.93 -24.27
N LYS A 4 -31.33 3.17 -23.94
CA LYS A 4 -31.83 3.08 -22.55
C LYS A 4 -30.80 2.45 -21.63
N THR A 5 -30.05 1.46 -22.12
CA THR A 5 -28.94 0.85 -21.38
C THR A 5 -27.81 1.82 -21.14
N ILE A 6 -27.41 2.63 -22.14
CA ILE A 6 -26.35 3.64 -22.01
C ILE A 6 -26.74 4.75 -21.01
N VAL A 7 -27.98 5.23 -21.08
CA VAL A 7 -28.50 6.24 -20.15
C VAL A 7 -28.53 5.67 -18.73
N ALA A 8 -29.00 4.43 -18.55
CA ALA A 8 -29.04 3.80 -17.24
C ALA A 8 -27.64 3.61 -16.62
N THR A 9 -26.63 3.19 -17.40
CA THR A 9 -25.26 3.05 -16.88
C THR A 9 -24.57 4.39 -16.60
N THR A 10 -24.82 5.43 -17.40
CA THR A 10 -24.27 6.77 -17.13
C THR A 10 -24.90 7.41 -15.90
N THR A 11 -26.22 7.30 -15.72
CA THR A 11 -26.89 7.83 -14.51
C THR A 11 -26.45 7.08 -13.24
N ALA A 12 -26.29 5.76 -13.30
CA ALA A 12 -25.77 4.98 -12.16
C ALA A 12 -24.31 5.36 -11.82
N GLY A 13 -23.46 5.56 -12.82
CA GLY A 13 -22.07 6.00 -12.63
C GLY A 13 -21.96 7.39 -12.00
N LEU A 14 -22.77 8.35 -12.46
CA LEU A 14 -22.84 9.70 -11.88
C LEU A 14 -23.39 9.70 -10.45
N ALA A 15 -24.38 8.86 -10.14
CA ALA A 15 -24.92 8.73 -8.79
C ALA A 15 -23.87 8.18 -7.81
N LEU A 16 -23.06 7.19 -8.23
CA LEU A 16 -21.97 6.65 -7.42
C LEU A 16 -20.84 7.67 -7.19
N ALA A 17 -20.51 8.47 -8.21
CA ALA A 17 -19.53 9.55 -8.07
C ALA A 17 -20.04 10.67 -7.14
N ALA A 18 -21.32 11.05 -7.25
CA ALA A 18 -21.95 12.05 -6.39
C ALA A 18 -22.17 11.56 -4.94
N ALA A 19 -22.31 10.24 -4.75
CA ALA A 19 -22.42 9.64 -3.42
C ALA A 19 -21.12 9.72 -2.61
N GLY A 20 -20.00 10.16 -3.21
CA GLY A 20 -18.77 10.46 -2.51
C GLY A 20 -18.29 9.30 -1.66
N ILE A 21 -18.32 8.08 -2.20
CA ILE A 21 -17.87 6.87 -1.51
C ILE A 21 -16.41 7.08 -1.12
N THR A 22 -16.17 7.49 0.12
CA THR A 22 -14.85 7.58 0.71
C THR A 22 -14.39 6.16 0.96
N ALA A 23 -13.54 5.66 0.07
CA ALA A 23 -12.80 4.44 0.35
C ALA A 23 -11.88 4.73 1.54
N ILE A 24 -12.17 4.11 2.68
CA ILE A 24 -11.25 4.10 3.82
C ILE A 24 -10.13 3.14 3.44
N ALA A 25 -8.93 3.68 3.22
CA ALA A 25 -7.76 2.83 3.03
C ALA A 25 -7.53 2.03 4.33
N SER A 26 -7.29 0.72 4.20
CA SER A 26 -6.87 -0.11 5.32
C SER A 26 -5.55 0.41 5.89
N SER A 27 -5.37 0.31 7.20
CA SER A 27 -4.14 0.73 7.85
C SER A 27 -3.16 -0.45 7.94
N HIS A 28 -1.88 -0.22 7.65
CA HIS A 28 -0.84 -1.27 7.73
C HIS A 28 -0.54 -1.74 9.16
N ARG A 29 -1.01 -0.99 10.17
CA ARG A 29 -0.73 -1.21 11.60
C ARG A 29 -1.72 -2.15 12.29
N GLU A 30 -2.36 -3.05 11.55
CA GLU A 30 -3.46 -3.86 12.07
C GLU A 30 -3.03 -5.21 12.64
N ALA A 31 -1.78 -5.64 12.42
CA ALA A 31 -1.26 -6.83 13.06
C ALA A 31 -0.99 -6.57 14.56
N PRO A 32 -1.50 -7.40 15.49
CA PRO A 32 -1.46 -7.12 16.94
C PRO A 32 -0.08 -6.79 17.51
N MET A 33 0.98 -7.45 17.04
CA MET A 33 2.36 -7.21 17.51
C MET A 33 3.02 -5.99 16.84
N ILE A 34 2.64 -5.67 15.60
CA ILE A 34 3.15 -4.48 14.88
C ILE A 34 2.53 -3.19 15.44
N ALA A 35 1.33 -3.28 16.03
CA ALA A 35 0.74 -2.16 16.76
C ALA A 35 1.60 -1.71 17.95
N GLU A 36 2.33 -2.65 18.59
CA GLU A 36 3.21 -2.38 19.73
C GLU A 36 4.64 -1.99 19.29
N ASP A 37 5.12 -2.49 18.15
CA ASP A 37 6.40 -2.13 17.56
C ASP A 37 6.26 -1.69 16.08
N GLN A 38 6.14 -0.38 15.91
CA GLN A 38 5.96 0.23 14.59
C GLN A 38 7.26 0.27 13.77
N SER A 39 8.42 0.05 14.40
CA SER A 39 9.71 0.11 13.72
C SER A 39 9.95 -1.10 12.78
N VAL A 40 9.15 -2.15 12.96
CA VAL A 40 9.17 -3.38 12.17
C VAL A 40 7.93 -3.55 11.29
N ASP A 41 7.10 -2.51 11.16
CA ASP A 41 5.92 -2.53 10.30
C ASP A 41 6.33 -2.66 8.82
N ASN A 42 6.05 -3.81 8.21
CA ASN A 42 6.25 -4.03 6.79
C ASN A 42 5.08 -3.41 6.02
N THR A 43 5.36 -2.36 5.26
CA THR A 43 4.33 -1.74 4.43
C THR A 43 4.07 -2.56 3.18
N ASP A 44 5.08 -2.81 2.36
CA ASP A 44 4.88 -3.47 1.08
C ASP A 44 6.08 -4.34 0.68
N VAL A 45 5.80 -5.45 0.00
CA VAL A 45 6.79 -6.29 -0.65
C VAL A 45 6.50 -6.37 -2.14
N TYR A 46 7.50 -6.04 -2.95
CA TYR A 46 7.45 -6.12 -4.40
C TYR A 46 8.44 -7.17 -4.89
N SER A 47 8.04 -7.92 -5.91
CA SER A 47 8.94 -8.82 -6.64
C SER A 47 8.72 -8.67 -8.13
N PHE A 48 9.80 -8.53 -8.88
CA PHE A 48 9.75 -8.38 -10.34
C PHE A 48 11.06 -8.80 -10.99
N ILE A 49 11.01 -9.21 -12.25
CA ILE A 49 12.21 -9.50 -13.03
C ILE A 49 12.90 -8.19 -13.40
N SER A 50 14.22 -8.13 -13.25
CA SER A 50 14.99 -6.92 -13.52
C SER A 50 14.78 -6.45 -14.97
N PRO A 51 14.47 -5.15 -15.19
CA PRO A 51 14.25 -4.61 -16.53
C PRO A 51 15.54 -4.57 -17.38
N THR A 52 16.71 -4.71 -16.75
CA THR A 52 18.02 -4.71 -17.42
C THR A 52 18.67 -6.09 -17.46
N ASN A 53 18.14 -7.10 -16.76
CA ASN A 53 18.62 -8.47 -16.81
C ASN A 53 17.48 -9.49 -16.49
N PRO A 54 16.98 -10.24 -17.49
CA PRO A 54 15.85 -11.14 -17.32
C PRO A 54 16.15 -12.37 -16.44
N ASP A 55 17.41 -12.69 -16.18
CA ASP A 55 17.81 -13.82 -15.34
C ASP A 55 17.87 -13.45 -13.84
N ARG A 56 17.42 -12.24 -13.46
CA ARG A 56 17.45 -11.75 -12.07
C ARG A 56 16.06 -11.40 -11.56
N LEU A 57 15.67 -12.02 -10.45
CA LEU A 57 14.57 -11.58 -9.61
C LEU A 57 15.04 -10.44 -8.70
N VAL A 58 14.30 -9.34 -8.69
CA VAL A 58 14.47 -8.22 -7.77
C VAL A 58 13.37 -8.31 -6.72
N ILE A 59 13.73 -8.21 -5.45
CA ILE A 59 12.79 -8.15 -4.33
C ILE A 59 13.05 -6.85 -3.56
N VAL A 60 11.99 -6.14 -3.23
CA VAL A 60 12.01 -4.92 -2.42
C VAL A 60 11.02 -5.09 -1.28
N ALA A 61 11.47 -4.93 -0.04
CA ALA A 61 10.62 -4.96 1.14
C ALA A 61 10.75 -3.61 1.86
N ASN A 62 9.62 -2.91 2.00
CA ASN A 62 9.54 -1.61 2.66
C ASN A 62 9.11 -1.78 4.11
N TYR A 63 9.75 -1.03 5.00
CA TYR A 63 9.44 -1.01 6.41
C TYR A 63 9.32 0.43 6.90
N ILE A 64 8.50 0.64 7.92
CA ILE A 64 8.18 1.93 8.53
C ILE A 64 7.35 2.78 7.54
N PRO A 65 6.07 3.05 7.83
CA PRO A 65 5.18 3.70 6.88
C PRO A 65 5.47 5.18 6.68
N LEU A 66 4.67 5.77 5.80
CA LEU A 66 4.53 7.19 5.56
C LEU A 66 4.34 7.98 6.88
N LEU A 67 5.42 8.54 7.41
CA LEU A 67 5.39 9.59 8.41
C LEU A 67 5.06 10.89 7.67
N LEU A 68 3.89 11.47 7.95
CA LEU A 68 3.43 12.72 7.31
C LEU A 68 4.55 13.77 7.41
N PRO A 69 4.72 14.68 6.43
CA PRO A 69 5.79 15.68 6.43
C PRO A 69 5.86 16.53 7.71
N ALA A 70 4.74 16.66 8.43
CA ALA A 70 4.64 17.38 9.71
C ALA A 70 5.11 16.58 10.94
N SER A 71 5.42 15.28 10.80
CA SER A 71 5.69 14.37 11.93
C SER A 71 7.09 14.49 12.53
N GLY A 72 7.91 15.44 12.06
CA GLY A 72 9.23 15.70 12.67
C GLY A 72 10.19 14.52 12.51
N PRO A 73 11.46 14.71 12.86
CA PRO A 73 12.58 14.41 11.98
C PRO A 73 12.55 12.99 11.37
N ASN A 74 12.59 12.94 10.04
CA ASN A 74 12.57 11.73 9.22
C ASN A 74 13.92 11.01 9.29
N PHE A 75 14.17 10.30 10.39
CA PHE A 75 15.35 9.46 10.54
C PHE A 75 15.01 8.04 10.06
N TYR A 76 15.19 7.79 8.76
CA TYR A 76 15.00 6.47 8.17
C TYR A 76 16.10 5.53 8.64
N ARG A 77 15.77 4.65 9.58
CA ARG A 77 16.69 3.61 10.04
C ARG A 77 15.90 2.35 10.35
N PHE A 78 16.48 1.21 10.02
CA PHE A 78 16.01 -0.07 10.51
C PHE A 78 16.13 -0.11 12.05
N ALA A 79 15.24 -0.88 12.68
CA ALA A 79 15.37 -1.15 14.10
C ALA A 79 16.67 -1.92 14.38
N ASP A 80 17.39 -1.54 15.44
CA ASP A 80 18.67 -2.16 15.79
C ASP A 80 18.49 -3.54 16.45
N ASP A 81 17.26 -3.86 16.86
CA ASP A 81 16.86 -5.05 17.62
C ASP A 81 15.86 -5.95 16.88
N ALA A 82 15.70 -5.74 15.58
CA ALA A 82 14.83 -6.54 14.73
C ALA A 82 15.59 -7.42 13.73
N ARG A 83 14.92 -8.48 13.28
CA ARG A 83 15.42 -9.38 12.23
C ARG A 83 14.52 -9.32 11.01
N TYR A 84 15.07 -8.84 9.90
CA TYR A 84 14.37 -8.73 8.61
C TYR A 84 14.81 -9.87 7.69
N GLU A 85 13.86 -10.66 7.20
CA GLU A 85 14.15 -11.81 6.34
C GLU A 85 13.23 -11.88 5.13
N VAL A 86 13.78 -12.41 4.03
CA VAL A 86 13.03 -12.84 2.85
C VAL A 86 13.39 -14.30 2.61
N HIS A 87 12.38 -15.17 2.60
CA HIS A 87 12.55 -16.59 2.31
C HIS A 87 12.13 -16.84 0.87
N ILE A 88 12.99 -17.47 0.07
CA ILE A 88 12.83 -17.72 -1.37
C ILE A 88 12.99 -19.20 -1.65
#